data_AF-A0A417CC79-F1
#
_entry.id   AF-A0A417CC79-F1
#
_cell.length_a   1.000
_cell.length_b   1.000
_cell.length_c   1.000
_cell.angle_alpha   90.00
_cell.angle_beta   90.00
_cell.angle_gamma   90.00
#
_symmetry.space_group_name_H-M   'P 1'
#
loop_
_entity.id
_entity.type
_entity.pdbx_description
1 polymer ?
#
loop_
_entity_poly.entity_id
_entity_poly.type
_entity_poly.pdbx_seq_one_letter_code
_entity_poly.pdbx_strand_id
1 'polypeptide(L)' 'MTEIEKQKCYKAMWEGIRNGREAQEVFKRTNISAVQMRFADQKIGYAQGVNQALAYIGYRHPDMKMLWDVI' A
#
# COMPACT_ATOMS: atom_id res chain seq x y z
N MET A 1 6.47 15.83 13.45
CA MET A 1 5.22 15.85 12.66
C MET A 1 4.10 16.45 13.49
N THR A 2 3.39 17.41 12.91
CA THR A 2 2.13 17.98 13.41
C THR A 2 1.00 16.94 13.37
N GLU A 3 -0.11 17.20 14.06
CA GLU A 3 -1.28 16.32 14.01
C GLU A 3 -1.87 16.19 12.59
N ILE A 4 -1.86 17.28 11.82
CA ILE A 4 -2.31 17.27 10.42
C ILE A 4 -1.41 16.36 9.56
N GLU A 5 -0.09 16.41 9.75
CA GLU A 5 0.84 15.54 9.03
C GLU A 5 0.64 14.07 9.43
N LYS A 6 0.42 13.78 10.72
CA LYS A 6 0.12 12.42 11.19
C LYS A 6 -1.16 11.87 10.55
N GLN A 7 -2.21 12.67 10.45
CA GLN A 7 -3.45 12.27 9.77
C GLN A 7 -3.24 12.01 8.28
N LYS A 8 -2.42 12.81 7.60
CA LYS A 8 -2.06 12.57 6.19
C LYS A 8 -1.30 11.26 6.03
N CYS A 9 -0.33 10.98 6.90
CA CYS A 9 0.42 9.72 6.90
C CYS A 9 -0.47 8.51 7.17
N TYR A 10 -1.40 8.63 8.13
CA TYR A 10 -2.39 7.59 8.42
C TYR A 10 -3.28 7.28 7.21
N LYS A 11 -3.78 8.32 6.52
CA LYS A 11 -4.58 8.15 5.29
C LYS A 11 -3.78 7.47 4.19
N ALA A 12 -2.56 7.93 3.93
CA ALA A 12 -1.68 7.34 2.93
C ALA A 12 -1.40 5.86 3.24
N MET A 13 -1.09 5.52 4.50
CA MET A 13 -0.88 4.15 4.95
C MET A 13 -2.08 3.25 4.64
N TRP A 14 -3.30 3.69 4.99
CA TRP A 14 -4.52 2.92 4.72
C TRP A 14 -4.85 2.82 3.23
N GLU A 15 -4.56 3.85 2.44
CA GLU A 15 -4.65 3.78 0.98
C GLU A 15 -3.66 2.75 0.41
N GLY A 16 -2.43 2.72 0.90
CA GLY A 16 -1.44 1.70 0.56
C GLY A 16 -1.92 0.29 0.90
N ILE A 17 -2.45 0.09 2.13
CA ILE A 17 -2.99 -1.20 2.57
C ILE A 17 -4.11 -1.68 1.64
N ARG A 18 -5.05 -0.79 1.31
CA ARG A 18 -6.16 -1.10 0.40
C ARG A 18 -5.65 -1.53 -0.98
N ASN A 19 -4.72 -0.76 -1.56
CA ASN A 19 -4.15 -1.09 -2.87
C ASN A 19 -3.42 -2.44 -2.86
N GLY A 20 -2.61 -2.72 -1.84
CA GLY A 20 -1.91 -3.99 -1.70
C GLY A 20 -2.87 -5.19 -1.62
N ARG A 21 -3.91 -5.09 -0.79
CA ARG A 21 -4.95 -6.14 -0.69
C ARG A 21 -5.67 -6.35 -2.01
N GLU A 22 -6.09 -5.28 -2.68
CA GLU A 22 -6.76 -5.37 -3.98
C GLU A 22 -5.88 -6.04 -5.05
N ALA A 23 -4.57 -5.79 -5.03
CA ALA A 23 -3.64 -6.42 -5.96
C ALA A 23 -3.45 -7.91 -5.65
N GLN A 24 -3.27 -8.28 -4.38
CA GLN A 24 -3.18 -9.68 -3.96
C GLN A 24 -4.42 -10.49 -4.37
N GLU A 25 -5.62 -9.91 -4.26
CA GLU A 25 -6.86 -10.54 -4.73
C GLU A 25 -6.91 -10.74 -6.25
N VAL A 26 -6.22 -9.92 -7.02
CA VAL A 26 -6.06 -10.15 -8.47
C VAL A 26 -5.07 -11.29 -8.73
N PHE A 27 -3.93 -11.31 -8.03
CA PHE A 27 -2.90 -12.34 -8.23
C PHE A 27 -3.32 -13.75 -7.84
N LYS A 28 -4.31 -13.90 -6.96
CA LYS A 28 -4.90 -15.21 -6.60
C LYS A 28 -5.74 -15.84 -7.72
N ARG A 29 -6.09 -15.09 -8.77
CA ARG A 29 -6.98 -15.57 -9.84
C ARG A 29 -6.18 -16.31 -10.92
N THR A 30 -6.75 -17.37 -11.48
CA THR A 30 -6.07 -18.24 -12.46
C THR A 30 -6.20 -17.79 -13.92
N ASN A 31 -7.16 -16.91 -14.24
CA ASN A 31 -7.42 -16.39 -15.61
C ASN A 31 -7.45 -14.86 -15.63
N ILE A 32 -6.32 -14.22 -15.31
CA ILE A 32 -6.20 -12.76 -15.39
C ILE A 32 -5.66 -12.31 -16.74
N SER A 33 -6.19 -11.21 -17.26
CA SER A 33 -5.61 -10.59 -18.46
C SER A 33 -4.30 -9.88 -18.14
N ALA A 34 -3.45 -9.68 -19.14
CA ALA A 34 -2.22 -8.89 -19.00
C ALA A 34 -2.49 -7.46 -18.51
N VAL A 35 -3.65 -6.88 -18.89
CA VAL A 35 -4.07 -5.55 -18.43
C VAL A 35 -4.39 -5.58 -16.93
N GLN A 36 -5.15 -6.59 -16.46
CA GLN A 36 -5.45 -6.74 -15.04
C GLN A 36 -4.19 -6.97 -14.20
N MET A 37 -3.26 -7.77 -14.72
CA MET A 37 -1.96 -7.99 -14.08
C MET A 37 -1.20 -6.67 -13.92
N ARG A 38 -1.08 -5.86 -14.98
CA ARG A 38 -0.40 -4.55 -14.92
C ARG A 38 -1.06 -3.59 -13.92
N PHE A 39 -2.39 -3.57 -13.84
CA PHE A 39 -3.08 -2.74 -12.83
C PHE A 39 -2.79 -3.23 -11.41
N ALA A 40 -2.72 -4.54 -11.18
CA ALA A 40 -2.33 -5.09 -9.88
C ALA A 40 -0.87 -4.75 -9.52
N ASP A 41 0.05 -4.85 -10.48
CA ASP A 41 1.45 -4.45 -10.30
C ASP A 41 1.57 -2.95 -9.91
N GLN A 42 0.82 -2.07 -10.58
CA GLN A 42 0.78 -0.65 -10.23
C GLN A 42 0.27 -0.40 -8.81
N LYS A 43 -0.75 -1.15 -8.37
CA LYS A 43 -1.29 -1.04 -7.01
C LYS A 43 -0.28 -1.50 -5.96
N ILE A 44 0.44 -2.60 -6.20
CA ILE A 44 1.55 -3.02 -5.33
C ILE A 44 2.65 -1.97 -5.31
N GLY A 45 3.07 -1.47 -6.48
CA GLY A 45 4.09 -0.42 -6.58
C GLY A 45 3.71 0.84 -5.80
N TYR A 46 2.43 1.25 -5.86
CA TYR A 46 1.91 2.34 -5.04
C TYR A 46 2.04 2.04 -3.53
N ALA A 47 1.61 0.86 -3.08
CA ALA A 47 1.71 0.46 -1.68
C ALA A 47 3.16 0.40 -1.18
N GLN A 48 4.08 -0.11 -2.01
CA GLN A 48 5.52 -0.11 -1.73
C GLN A 48 6.08 1.31 -1.60
N GLY A 49 5.72 2.20 -2.53
CA GLY A 49 6.13 3.60 -2.50
C GLY A 49 5.63 4.34 -1.26
N VAL A 50 4.37 4.11 -0.85
CA VAL A 50 3.83 4.63 0.41
C VAL A 50 4.63 4.11 1.60
N ASN A 51 4.90 2.80 1.67
CA ASN A 51 5.65 2.22 2.78
C ASN A 51 7.06 2.83 2.89
N GLN A 52 7.76 2.96 1.76
CA GLN A 52 9.09 3.58 1.71
C GLN A 52 9.05 5.05 2.14
N ALA A 53 8.09 5.83 1.63
CA ALA A 53 7.95 7.24 1.97
C ALA A 53 7.67 7.43 3.47
N LEU A 54 6.75 6.65 4.04
CA LEU A 54 6.41 6.69 5.47
C LEU A 54 7.60 6.30 6.36
N ALA A 55 8.33 5.25 5.97
CA ALA A 55 9.53 4.84 6.68
C ALA A 55 10.64 5.91 6.62
N TYR A 56 10.85 6.51 5.46
CA TYR A 56 11.87 7.55 5.24
C TYR A 56 11.63 8.80 6.09
N ILE A 57 10.38 9.25 6.20
CA ILE A 57 10.01 10.40 7.05
C ILE A 57 9.93 10.06 8.54
N GLY A 58 10.23 8.82 8.93
CA GLY A 58 10.20 8.37 10.32
C GLY A 58 8.80 8.23 10.91
N TYR A 59 7.76 8.10 10.08
CA TYR A 59 6.41 7.83 10.57
C TYR A 59 6.35 6.43 11.20
N ARG A 60 5.70 6.33 12.36
CA ARG A 60 5.49 5.07 13.08
C ARG A 60 4.03 4.95 13.48
N HIS A 61 3.41 3.83 13.12
CA HIS A 61 2.06 3.48 13.51
C HIS A 61 1.96 1.95 13.70
N PRO A 62 1.20 1.43 14.68
CA PRO A 62 1.03 -0.01 14.87
C PRO A 62 0.60 -0.75 13.60
N ASP A 63 -0.29 -0.12 12.82
CA ASP A 63 -0.82 -0.70 11.57
C ASP A 63 0.16 -0.67 10.39
N MET A 64 1.36 -0.07 10.51
CA MET A 64 2.36 -0.13 9.45
C MET A 64 2.78 -1.57 9.14
N LYS A 65 2.66 -2.48 10.11
CA LYS A 65 2.85 -3.91 9.86
C LYS A 65 1.86 -4.43 8.82
N MET A 66 0.60 -4.00 8.87
CA MET A 66 -0.41 -4.40 7.88
C MET A 66 -0.07 -3.91 6.47
N LEU A 67 0.59 -2.75 6.35
CA LEU A 67 1.08 -2.26 5.06
C LEU A 67 2.23 -3.12 4.55
N TRP A 68 3.16 -3.52 5.42
CA TRP A 68 4.23 -4.43 5.08
C TRP A 68 3.73 -5.83 4.67
N ASP A 69 2.69 -6.34 5.34
CA ASP A 69 2.13 -7.67 5.08
C ASP A 69 1.43 -7.77 3.71
N VAL A 70 1.14 -6.65 3.05
CA VAL A 70 0.41 -6.60 1.78
C VAL A 70 1.27 -6.22 0.57
N ILE A 71 2.58 -6.04 0.75
CA ILE A 71 3.55 -5.70 -0.31
C ILE A 71 4.62 -6.78 -0.47
#